data_AF-F5GZZ0-F1
#
_entry.id   AF-F5GZZ0-F1
#
_cell.length_a   1.000
_cell.length_b   1.000
_cell.length_c   1.000
_cell.angle_alpha   90.00
_cell.angle_beta   90.00
_cell.angle_gamma   90.00
#
_symmetry.space_group_name_H-M   'P 1'
#
loop_
_entity.id
_entity.type
_entity.pdbx_description
1 polymer ?
#
loop_
_entity_poly.entity_id
_entity_poly.type
_entity_poly.pdbx_seq_one_letter_code
_entity_poly.pdbx_strand_id
1 'polypeptide(L)'
;MDRFLVKGAQGGLLRKQEEQEPTGEEPAVLGGDKESTRKRPRREAPGNGGHSAGPSWRHIRAEGLDCSYTVLFGKAEADEIFQELEKEVEYFTGALARVQVFGKWHSVPRKQATYGDAGLT
;
A
#
# COMPACT_ATOMS: atom_id res chain seq x y z
N MET A 1 -15.40 4.87 -16.86
CA MET A 1 -14.15 5.35 -16.24
C MET A 1 -14.50 6.05 -14.95
N ASP A 2 -14.08 5.53 -13.80
CA ASP A 2 -14.42 6.12 -12.51
C ASP A 2 -13.43 7.22 -12.13
N ARG A 3 -13.97 8.32 -11.62
CA ARG A 3 -13.21 9.55 -11.34
C ARG A 3 -12.76 9.53 -9.88
N PHE A 4 -11.44 9.43 -9.65
CA PHE A 4 -10.88 9.55 -8.31
C PHE A 4 -11.22 10.92 -7.69
N LEU A 5 -12.00 10.90 -6.61
CA LEU A 5 -12.56 12.11 -5.99
C LEU A 5 -11.51 12.75 -5.06
N VAL A 6 -10.65 13.60 -5.63
CA VAL A 6 -9.66 14.39 -4.89
C VAL A 6 -10.38 15.49 -4.11
N LYS A 7 -10.67 15.23 -2.83
CA LYS A 7 -11.29 16.21 -1.92
C LYS A 7 -10.22 17.18 -1.39
N GLY A 8 -10.01 18.28 -2.11
CA GLY A 8 -9.14 19.37 -1.67
C GLY A 8 -9.63 20.01 -0.37
N ALA A 9 -8.69 20.34 0.54
CA ALA A 9 -8.99 21.04 1.78
C ALA A 9 -8.85 22.56 1.56
N GLN A 10 -9.97 23.30 1.67
CA GLN A 10 -9.93 24.76 1.78
C GLN A 10 -9.58 25.18 3.22
N GLY A 11 -8.99 26.37 3.38
CA GLY A 11 -8.34 26.79 4.62
C GLY A 11 -9.29 27.11 5.78
N GLY A 12 -8.82 26.88 7.01
CA GLY A 12 -9.42 27.38 8.25
C GLY A 12 -8.70 28.65 8.73
N LEU A 13 -9.48 29.68 9.08
CA LEU A 13 -8.96 30.98 9.53
C LEU A 13 -8.42 30.91 10.97
N LEU A 14 -7.41 31.73 11.30
CA LEU A 14 -6.80 31.73 12.63
C LEU A 14 -7.70 32.37 13.71
N ARG A 15 -7.64 31.81 14.93
CA ARG A 15 -8.52 32.08 16.08
C ARG A 15 -8.13 33.36 16.85
N LYS A 16 -9.12 34.00 17.48
CA LYS A 16 -8.95 35.04 18.52
C LYS A 16 -9.42 34.50 19.88
N GLN A 17 -8.78 34.91 20.97
CA GLN A 17 -9.03 34.49 22.35
C GLN A 17 -9.78 35.57 23.16
N GLU A 18 -10.57 35.27 24.21
CA GLU A 18 -11.27 34.01 24.53
C GLU A 18 -12.76 34.26 24.95
N GLU A 19 -13.26 34.44 26.20
CA GLU A 19 -12.77 34.25 27.58
C GLU A 19 -13.94 34.32 28.62
N GLN A 20 -13.75 33.71 29.80
CA GLN A 20 -14.56 33.75 31.06
C GLN A 20 -15.96 33.08 31.10
N GLU A 21 -16.41 32.84 32.35
CA GLU A 21 -17.31 31.78 32.87
C GLU A 21 -18.38 32.37 33.82
N PRO A 22 -19.30 31.60 34.49
CA PRO A 22 -19.79 30.22 34.28
C PRO A 22 -21.34 30.13 34.23
N THR A 23 -21.91 28.91 34.13
CA THR A 23 -22.97 28.34 35.04
C THR A 23 -23.80 27.23 34.36
N GLY A 24 -23.94 26.08 35.04
CA GLY A 24 -25.18 25.28 35.01
C GLY A 24 -25.22 23.96 34.22
N GLU A 25 -25.66 22.91 34.93
CA GLU A 25 -26.51 21.79 34.44
C GLU A 25 -25.94 20.76 33.43
N GLU A 26 -25.49 19.62 33.97
CA GLU A 26 -25.64 18.27 33.36
C GLU A 26 -27.14 17.86 33.32
N PRO A 27 -27.58 16.78 32.59
CA PRO A 27 -26.78 15.65 32.07
C PRO A 27 -27.09 15.16 30.64
N ALA A 28 -26.20 14.33 30.06
CA ALA A 28 -26.60 13.21 29.18
C ALA A 28 -25.47 12.18 28.96
N VAL A 29 -25.80 10.88 29.00
CA VAL A 29 -24.88 9.77 28.71
C VAL A 29 -24.56 9.67 27.21
N LEU A 30 -23.27 9.61 26.86
CA LEU A 30 -22.81 9.03 25.59
C LEU A 30 -21.57 8.14 25.82
N GLY A 31 -21.63 6.91 25.33
CA GLY A 31 -20.48 6.00 25.30
C GLY A 31 -19.50 6.40 24.21
N GLY A 32 -18.20 6.47 24.55
CA GLY A 32 -17.12 6.84 23.63
C GLY A 32 -16.08 5.73 23.53
N ASP A 33 -16.25 4.83 22.56
CA ASP A 33 -15.33 3.73 22.32
C ASP A 33 -13.95 4.25 21.86
N LYS A 34 -12.90 3.96 22.64
CA LYS A 34 -11.55 4.48 22.38
C LYS A 34 -10.86 3.74 21.24
N GLU A 35 -11.12 4.16 20.00
CA GLU A 35 -10.44 3.63 18.80
C GLU A 35 -8.91 3.80 18.90
N SER A 36 -8.21 2.69 19.13
CA SER A 36 -6.76 2.70 19.37
C SER A 36 -5.98 2.81 18.05
N THR A 37 -5.92 4.03 17.51
CA THR A 37 -5.21 4.38 16.27
C THR A 37 -3.69 4.34 16.42
N ARG A 38 -3.14 3.16 16.70
CA ARG A 38 -1.69 2.84 16.70
C ARG A 38 -1.12 2.87 15.28
N LYS A 39 -1.10 4.05 14.65
CA LYS A 39 -0.42 4.30 13.38
C LYS A 39 1.06 3.99 13.54
N ARG A 40 1.55 2.92 12.90
CA ARG A 40 2.99 2.67 12.76
C ARG A 40 3.61 3.90 12.08
N PRO A 41 4.69 4.52 12.63
CA PRO A 41 5.39 5.59 11.94
C PRO A 41 5.86 5.12 10.56
N ARG A 42 5.50 5.87 9.50
CA ARG A 42 6.06 5.66 8.17
C ARG A 42 7.54 5.99 8.25
N ARG A 43 8.42 5.02 8.03
CA ARG A 43 9.86 5.26 7.98
C ARG A 43 10.14 6.03 6.69
N GLU A 44 10.55 7.28 6.82
CA GLU A 44 10.90 8.10 5.66
C GLU A 44 12.22 7.60 5.05
N ALA A 45 12.32 7.71 3.73
CA ALA A 45 13.55 7.39 3.02
C ALA A 45 14.52 8.57 3.15
N PRO A 46 15.83 8.34 3.38
CA PRO A 46 16.80 9.42 3.40
C PRO A 46 16.83 10.15 2.03
N GLY A 47 16.92 11.48 2.09
CA GLY A 47 16.86 12.34 0.91
C GLY A 47 18.04 12.16 -0.05
N ASN A 48 17.84 12.60 -1.30
CA ASN A 48 18.83 12.51 -2.38
C ASN A 48 20.14 13.24 -2.03
N GLY A 49 21.23 12.49 -1.91
CA GLY A 49 22.60 12.98 -1.77
C GLY A 49 23.56 11.99 -2.43
N GLY A 50 24.27 12.42 -3.48
CA GLY A 50 24.93 11.52 -4.42
C GLY A 50 26.20 10.86 -3.89
N HIS A 51 26.17 9.54 -3.73
CA HIS A 51 27.35 8.67 -3.71
C HIS A 51 27.08 7.40 -4.53
N SER A 52 28.06 6.97 -5.33
CA SER A 52 27.97 5.78 -6.20
C SER A 52 28.09 4.46 -5.44
N ALA A 53 27.40 4.33 -4.30
CA ALA A 53 27.22 3.06 -3.62
C ALA A 53 26.19 2.21 -4.38
N GLY A 54 26.50 0.93 -4.59
CA GLY A 54 25.52 -0.02 -5.12
C GLY A 54 24.32 -0.23 -4.18
N PRO A 55 23.26 -0.91 -4.65
CA PRO A 55 22.04 -1.14 -3.86
C PRO A 55 22.35 -1.73 -2.47
N SER A 56 21.69 -1.19 -1.44
CA SER A 56 21.90 -1.59 -0.04
C SER A 56 21.16 -2.89 0.25
N TRP A 57 21.90 -4.01 0.25
CA TRP A 57 21.34 -5.34 0.46
C TRP A 57 21.04 -5.64 1.93
N ARG A 58 19.82 -6.09 2.19
CA ARG A 58 19.40 -6.72 3.45
C ARG A 58 19.32 -8.23 3.24
N HIS A 59 20.22 -8.97 3.87
CA HIS A 59 20.08 -10.42 3.99
C HIS A 59 18.99 -10.78 5.01
N ILE A 60 18.21 -11.81 4.70
CA ILE A 60 17.14 -12.37 5.53
C ILE A 60 17.45 -13.86 5.65
N ARG A 61 17.71 -14.32 6.88
CA ARG A 61 18.24 -15.66 7.17
C ARG A 61 17.46 -16.34 8.29
N ALA A 62 17.21 -17.63 8.13
CA ALA A 62 16.72 -18.55 9.16
C ALA A 62 17.12 -19.99 8.75
N GLU A 63 16.76 -20.98 9.56
CA GLU A 63 16.88 -22.39 9.15
C GLU A 63 16.10 -22.63 7.85
N GLY A 64 16.75 -23.23 6.85
CA GLY A 64 16.17 -23.44 5.51
C GLY A 64 15.89 -22.17 4.68
N LEU A 65 16.31 -20.98 5.13
CA LEU A 65 16.00 -19.70 4.48
C LEU A 65 17.25 -18.87 4.17
N ASP A 66 17.52 -18.69 2.88
CA ASP A 66 18.43 -17.68 2.34
C ASP A 66 17.65 -16.75 1.40
N CYS A 67 17.58 -15.47 1.76
CA CYS A 67 16.99 -14.42 0.92
C CYS A 67 17.82 -13.13 1.03
N SER A 68 17.87 -12.37 -0.06
CA SER A 68 18.47 -11.03 -0.09
C SER A 68 17.50 -10.04 -0.71
N TYR A 69 17.30 -8.90 -0.05
CA TYR A 69 16.33 -7.88 -0.42
C TYR A 69 17.00 -6.51 -0.59
N THR A 70 16.61 -5.76 -1.62
CA THR A 70 16.96 -4.35 -1.80
C THR A 70 15.83 -3.64 -2.54
N VAL A 71 15.84 -2.31 -2.55
CA VAL A 71 15.16 -1.52 -3.59
C VAL A 71 16.10 -1.53 -4.80
N LEU A 72 15.70 -2.23 -5.87
CA LEU A 72 16.53 -2.40 -7.06
C LEU A 72 16.32 -1.27 -8.08
N PHE A 73 15.06 -0.98 -8.39
CA PHE A 73 14.66 0.09 -9.32
C PHE A 73 14.44 1.41 -8.59
N GLY A 74 14.81 2.53 -9.23
CA GLY A 74 14.52 3.87 -8.74
C GLY A 74 13.03 4.21 -8.79
N LYS A 75 12.56 5.25 -8.08
CA LYS A 75 11.13 5.60 -8.06
C LYS A 75 10.55 5.83 -9.46
N ALA A 76 11.21 6.65 -10.29
CA ALA A 76 10.71 7.01 -11.62
C ALA A 76 10.64 5.77 -12.54
N GLU A 77 11.74 5.04 -12.64
CA GLU A 77 11.86 3.75 -13.34
C GLU A 77 10.80 2.73 -12.88
N ALA A 78 10.56 2.60 -11.57
CA ALA A 78 9.52 1.73 -11.03
C ALA A 78 8.09 2.20 -11.35
N ASP A 79 7.83 3.51 -11.35
CA ASP A 79 6.54 4.08 -11.77
C ASP A 79 6.30 3.89 -13.28
N GLU A 80 7.35 3.92 -14.10
CA GLU A 80 7.31 3.69 -15.55
C GLU A 80 7.04 2.21 -15.86
N ILE A 81 7.85 1.29 -15.32
CA ILE A 81 7.66 -0.16 -15.45
C ILE A 81 6.25 -0.59 -14.97
N PHE A 82 5.77 -0.03 -13.85
CA PHE A 82 4.42 -0.34 -13.36
C PHE A 82 3.32 0.12 -14.33
N GLN A 83 3.47 1.27 -14.97
CA GLN A 83 2.54 1.77 -15.98
C GLN A 83 2.60 1.01 -17.30
N GLU A 84 3.70 0.32 -17.61
CA GLU A 84 3.84 -0.55 -18.78
C GLU A 84 3.17 -1.92 -18.50
N LEU A 85 3.48 -2.54 -17.35
CA LEU A 85 2.89 -3.80 -16.92
C LEU A 85 1.35 -3.76 -16.81
N GLU A 86 0.76 -2.67 -16.30
CA GLU A 86 -0.71 -2.51 -16.24
C GLU A 86 -1.38 -2.38 -17.63
N LYS A 87 -0.61 -2.16 -18.70
CA LYS A 87 -1.11 -2.15 -20.09
C LYS A 87 -0.90 -3.48 -20.81
N GLU A 88 0.26 -4.12 -20.60
CA GLU A 88 0.73 -5.24 -21.42
C GLU A 88 0.60 -6.62 -20.77
N VAL A 89 0.36 -6.71 -19.45
CA VAL A 89 0.20 -8.00 -18.78
C VAL A 89 -1.19 -8.60 -19.07
N GLU A 90 -1.20 -9.62 -19.93
CA GLU A 90 -2.39 -10.41 -20.23
C GLU A 90 -2.65 -11.44 -19.13
N TYR A 91 -3.67 -11.17 -18.31
CA TYR A 91 -4.03 -12.00 -17.18
C TYR A 91 -4.96 -13.16 -17.56
N PHE A 92 -4.77 -14.31 -16.92
CA PHE A 92 -5.63 -15.49 -17.04
C PHE A 92 -7.11 -15.18 -16.75
N THR A 93 -7.98 -15.79 -17.55
CA THR A 93 -9.45 -15.71 -17.42
C THR A 93 -10.09 -17.10 -17.46
N GLY A 94 -11.42 -17.16 -17.32
CA GLY A 94 -12.19 -18.40 -17.48
C GLY A 94 -11.77 -19.50 -16.49
N ALA A 95 -11.39 -20.67 -17.02
CA ALA A 95 -10.99 -21.82 -16.21
C ALA A 95 -9.63 -21.61 -15.50
N LEU A 96 -8.67 -20.94 -16.15
CA LEU A 96 -7.33 -20.70 -15.60
C LEU A 96 -7.33 -19.72 -14.42
N ALA A 97 -8.37 -18.90 -14.29
CA ALA A 97 -8.60 -18.00 -13.15
C ALA A 97 -9.32 -18.68 -11.96
N ARG A 98 -9.52 -20.01 -11.99
CA ARG A 98 -10.24 -20.76 -10.96
C ARG A 98 -9.40 -21.92 -10.43
N VAL A 99 -9.64 -22.26 -9.16
CA VAL A 99 -8.96 -23.34 -8.44
C VAL A 99 -9.98 -24.14 -7.63
N GLN A 100 -9.79 -25.46 -7.55
CA GLN A 100 -10.61 -26.31 -6.69
C GLN A 100 -9.91 -26.48 -5.33
N VAL A 101 -10.62 -26.18 -4.24
CA VAL A 101 -10.10 -26.24 -2.86
C VAL A 101 -11.14 -26.95 -2.00
N PHE A 102 -10.75 -28.03 -1.33
CA PHE A 102 -11.66 -28.94 -0.59
C PHE A 102 -12.92 -29.33 -1.41
N GLY A 103 -12.72 -29.66 -2.69
CA GLY A 103 -13.78 -30.03 -3.64
C GLY A 103 -14.60 -28.87 -4.21
N LYS A 104 -14.51 -27.66 -3.63
CA LYS A 104 -15.28 -26.47 -4.07
C LYS A 104 -14.48 -25.62 -5.04
N TRP A 105 -15.15 -25.04 -6.03
CA TRP A 105 -14.52 -24.16 -7.03
C TRP A 105 -14.53 -22.70 -6.60
N HIS A 106 -13.35 -22.10 -6.50
CA HIS A 106 -13.13 -20.70 -6.15
C HIS A 106 -12.44 -19.96 -7.30
N SER A 107 -12.67 -18.65 -7.44
CA SER A 107 -11.79 -17.78 -8.22
C SER A 107 -10.48 -17.56 -7.45
N VAL A 108 -9.35 -17.48 -8.15
CA VAL A 108 -8.06 -17.16 -7.52
C VAL A 108 -8.12 -15.74 -6.93
N PRO A 109 -7.67 -15.50 -5.68
CA PRO A 109 -7.77 -14.19 -5.00
C PRO A 109 -6.70 -13.17 -5.48
N ARG A 110 -6.27 -13.27 -6.74
CA ARG A 110 -5.37 -12.38 -7.47
C ARG A 110 -5.44 -12.75 -8.96
N LYS A 111 -5.18 -11.79 -9.84
CA LYS A 111 -4.90 -12.12 -11.25
C LYS A 111 -3.53 -12.84 -11.35
N GLN A 112 -3.33 -13.65 -12.38
CA GLN A 112 -2.06 -14.33 -12.67
C GLN A 112 -1.79 -14.32 -14.19
N ALA A 113 -0.52 -14.39 -14.56
CA ALA A 113 -0.02 -14.53 -15.92
C ALA A 113 1.31 -15.30 -15.88
N THR A 114 1.79 -15.82 -17.01
CA THR A 114 3.05 -16.55 -17.14
C THR A 114 3.75 -16.20 -18.44
N TYR A 115 5.04 -15.91 -18.38
CA TYR A 115 5.90 -15.59 -19.52
C TYR A 115 7.19 -16.42 -19.41
N GLY A 116 7.80 -16.79 -20.54
CA GLY A 116 8.99 -17.62 -20.59
C GLY A 116 9.44 -17.88 -22.04
N ASP A 117 10.52 -18.66 -22.18
CA ASP A 117 11.15 -18.93 -23.47
C ASP A 117 10.30 -19.81 -24.39
N ALA A 118 10.55 -19.71 -25.70
CA ALA A 118 9.76 -20.43 -26.71
C ALA A 118 9.92 -21.96 -26.56
N GLY A 119 8.80 -22.66 -26.39
CA GLY A 119 8.75 -24.11 -26.17
C GLY A 119 8.68 -24.53 -24.70
N LEU A 120 8.67 -23.59 -23.75
CA LEU A 120 8.33 -23.86 -22.36
C LEU A 120 6.80 -23.93 -22.17
N THR A 121 6.31 -24.95 -21.47
CA THR A 121 4.87 -25.24 -21.25
C THR A 121 4.59 -25.68 -19.82
#